data_AF-A0A972XD77-F1
#
_entry.id   AF-A0A972XD77-F1
#
_cell.length_a   1.000
_cell.length_b   1.000
_cell.length_c   1.000
_cell.angle_alpha   90.00
_cell.angle_beta   90.00
_cell.angle_gamma   90.00
#
_symmetry.space_group_name_H-M   'P 1'
#
loop_
_entity.id
_entity.type
_entity.pdbx_description
1 polymer ?
#
loop_
_entity_poly.entity_id
_entity_poly.type
_entity_poly.pdbx_seq_one_letter_code
_entity_poly.pdbx_strand_id
1 'polypeptide(L)'
;MSQPDLNLANIENLKRIYQTESSILWSRAQSVQIQSLVEENRFLNLQNFSAAFLGNRQLINQNTDDIFRDRYNLLKNTPTKNTNEKQYIDALEAQSRIDILEHRSKLNHVMQEANIMMAAINRQLSEVVEMMQETNDQLISFNNRNLDKNTELLQNVKQSPSSVESQQISAIEEENLARLKKLQVDAMELEKSIADVVHVTHANREAILKRTKHNETSRTQILETRKHLADQHLQIEKLIGA
;
A
#
# COMPACT_ATOMS: atom_id res chain seq x y z
N MET A 1 44.20 -37.35 22.02
CA MET A 1 42.78 -37.75 22.05
C MET A 1 42.28 -37.71 20.61
N SER A 2 41.91 -38.86 20.05
CA SER A 2 41.33 -38.90 18.70
C SER A 2 40.00 -38.16 18.72
N GLN A 3 39.77 -37.25 17.78
CA GLN A 3 38.39 -36.80 17.52
C GLN A 3 37.56 -38.06 17.20
N PRO A 4 36.35 -38.20 17.77
CA PRO A 4 35.46 -39.27 17.34
C PRO A 4 35.09 -39.04 15.87
N ASP A 5 35.21 -40.08 15.06
CA ASP A 5 34.85 -40.03 13.63
C ASP A 5 33.37 -39.64 13.48
N LEU A 6 33.09 -38.62 12.66
CA LEU A 6 31.72 -38.29 12.27
C LEU A 6 31.12 -39.47 11.50
N ASN A 7 30.01 -40.05 11.98
CA ASN A 7 29.31 -41.10 11.25
C ASN A 7 28.60 -40.54 9.99
N LEU A 8 28.34 -41.39 9.00
CA LEU A 8 27.69 -41.03 7.72
C LEU A 8 26.29 -40.41 7.92
N ALA A 9 25.54 -40.86 8.92
CA ALA A 9 24.20 -40.34 9.24
C ALA A 9 24.26 -38.87 9.72
N ASN A 10 25.27 -38.51 10.52
CA ASN A 10 25.52 -37.16 10.99
C ASN A 10 25.92 -36.23 9.85
N ILE A 11 26.74 -36.70 8.90
CA ILE A 11 27.11 -35.92 7.71
C ILE A 11 25.88 -35.63 6.84
N GLU A 12 25.00 -36.61 6.62
CA GLU A 12 23.78 -36.42 5.84
C GLU A 12 22.78 -35.48 6.52
N ASN A 13 22.61 -35.60 7.84
CA ASN A 13 21.78 -34.67 8.61
C ASN A 13 22.32 -33.23 8.56
N LEU A 14 23.64 -33.04 8.70
CA LEU A 14 24.27 -31.72 8.58
C LEU A 14 24.06 -31.10 7.20
N LYS A 15 24.16 -31.89 6.12
CA LYS A 15 23.85 -31.41 4.76
C LYS A 15 22.41 -30.92 4.64
N ARG A 16 21.45 -31.67 5.17
CA ARG A 16 20.03 -31.29 5.14
C ARG A 16 19.76 -30.03 5.95
N ILE A 17 20.40 -29.88 7.12
CA ILE A 17 20.33 -28.65 7.92
C ILE A 17 20.84 -27.48 7.09
N TYR A 18 22.04 -27.59 6.52
CA TYR A 18 22.65 -26.52 5.73
C TYR A 18 21.81 -26.11 4.51
N GLN A 19 21.25 -27.08 3.78
CA GLN A 19 20.35 -26.80 2.65
C GLN A 19 19.08 -26.07 3.10
N THR A 20 18.48 -26.52 4.20
CA THR A 20 17.26 -25.93 4.75
C THR A 20 17.53 -24.52 5.27
N GLU A 21 18.63 -24.32 5.98
CA GLU A 21 19.10 -23.02 6.45
C GLU A 21 19.30 -22.06 5.27
N SER A 22 19.97 -22.51 4.21
CA SER A 22 20.18 -21.69 3.02
C SER A 22 18.86 -21.25 2.37
N SER A 23 17.86 -22.14 2.28
CA SER A 23 16.53 -21.80 1.75
C SER A 23 15.78 -20.81 2.65
N ILE A 24 15.83 -20.98 3.98
CA ILE A 24 15.22 -20.06 4.94
C ILE A 24 15.88 -18.68 4.86
N LEU A 25 17.21 -18.61 4.83
CA LEU A 25 17.95 -17.34 4.73
C LEU A 25 17.70 -16.64 3.39
N TRP A 26 17.60 -17.40 2.30
CA TRP A 26 17.22 -16.88 1.00
C TRP A 26 15.80 -16.29 1.01
N SER A 27 14.82 -17.03 1.54
CA SER A 27 13.44 -16.56 1.71
C SER A 27 13.35 -15.29 2.54
N ARG A 28 14.15 -15.18 3.61
CA ARG A 28 14.26 -13.96 4.41
C ARG A 28 14.75 -12.78 3.57
N ALA A 29 15.81 -12.97 2.79
CA ALA A 29 16.36 -11.91 1.94
C ALA A 29 15.33 -11.44 0.91
N GLN A 30 14.62 -12.38 0.26
CA GLN A 30 13.55 -12.05 -0.70
C GLN A 30 12.38 -11.32 -0.02
N SER A 31 11.97 -11.74 1.17
CA SER A 31 10.90 -11.08 1.93
C SER A 31 11.23 -9.62 2.25
N VAL A 32 12.48 -9.34 2.66
CA VAL A 32 12.95 -7.96 2.90
C VAL A 32 12.95 -7.13 1.62
N GLN A 33 13.38 -7.72 0.49
CA GLN A 33 13.34 -7.04 -0.80
C GLN A 33 11.90 -6.70 -1.22
N ILE A 34 10.98 -7.66 -1.08
CA ILE A 34 9.55 -7.46 -1.39
C ILE A 34 8.95 -6.38 -0.51
N GLN A 35 9.26 -6.38 0.79
CA GLN A 35 8.80 -5.34 1.71
C GLN A 35 9.21 -3.95 1.22
N SER A 36 10.46 -3.78 0.75
CA SER A 36 10.90 -2.52 0.15
C SER A 36 10.04 -2.13 -1.05
N LEU A 37 9.79 -3.06 -1.98
CA LEU A 37 8.98 -2.79 -3.17
C LEU A 37 7.52 -2.46 -2.85
N VAL A 38 6.94 -3.14 -1.85
CA VAL A 38 5.58 -2.87 -1.36
C VAL A 38 5.49 -1.46 -0.79
N GLU A 39 6.45 -1.06 0.04
CA GLU A 39 6.46 0.29 0.63
C GLU A 39 6.72 1.39 -0.41
N GLU A 40 7.59 1.14 -1.40
CA GLU A 40 7.75 2.06 -2.54
C GLU A 40 6.44 2.24 -3.30
N ASN A 41 5.74 1.15 -3.60
CA ASN A 41 4.44 1.21 -4.28
C ASN A 41 3.40 1.95 -3.44
N ARG A 42 3.40 1.75 -2.11
CA ARG A 42 2.54 2.48 -1.18
C ARG A 42 2.82 3.97 -1.21
N PHE A 43 4.09 4.38 -1.20
CA PHE A 43 4.49 5.77 -1.32
C PHE A 43 4.04 6.40 -2.65
N LEU A 44 4.24 5.70 -3.78
CA LEU A 44 3.77 6.16 -5.09
C LEU A 44 2.23 6.30 -5.15
N ASN A 45 1.49 5.39 -4.51
CA ASN A 45 0.04 5.52 -4.37
C ASN A 45 -0.36 6.77 -3.57
N LEU A 46 0.34 7.06 -2.46
CA LEU A 46 0.10 8.29 -1.69
C LEU A 46 0.40 9.55 -2.49
N GLN A 47 1.46 9.54 -3.31
CA GLN A 47 1.75 10.63 -4.24
C GLN A 47 0.62 10.80 -5.27
N ASN A 48 0.15 9.72 -5.87
CA ASN A 48 -0.97 9.75 -6.82
C ASN A 48 -2.26 10.24 -6.18
N PHE A 49 -2.55 9.79 -4.94
CA PHE A 49 -3.69 10.26 -4.17
C PHE A 49 -3.61 11.76 -3.94
N SER A 50 -2.47 12.27 -3.43
CA SER A 50 -2.26 13.71 -3.23
C SER A 50 -2.42 14.50 -4.53
N ALA A 51 -1.84 14.03 -5.63
CA ALA A 51 -1.93 14.67 -6.93
C ALA A 51 -3.38 14.74 -7.45
N ALA A 52 -4.15 13.66 -7.34
CA ALA A 52 -5.52 13.59 -7.83
C ALA A 52 -6.52 14.33 -6.91
N PHE A 53 -6.48 14.04 -5.60
CA PHE A 53 -7.48 14.53 -4.63
C PHE A 53 -7.18 15.92 -4.09
N LEU A 54 -5.92 16.22 -3.76
CA LEU A 54 -5.57 17.49 -3.12
C LEU A 54 -5.20 18.55 -4.16
N GLY A 55 -4.46 18.17 -5.20
CA GLY A 55 -4.06 19.09 -6.27
C GLY A 55 -5.12 19.25 -7.36
N ASN A 56 -5.26 18.24 -8.20
CA ASN A 56 -6.04 18.34 -9.44
C ASN A 56 -7.52 18.63 -9.17
N ARG A 57 -8.13 17.95 -8.20
CA ARG A 57 -9.54 18.17 -7.84
C ARG A 57 -9.81 19.60 -7.36
N GLN A 58 -8.91 20.20 -6.58
CA GLN A 58 -9.09 21.59 -6.13
C GLN A 58 -9.10 22.56 -7.32
N LEU A 59 -8.17 22.39 -8.26
CA LEU A 59 -8.11 23.20 -9.47
C LEU A 59 -9.33 22.98 -10.39
N ILE A 60 -9.79 21.72 -10.55
CA ILE A 60 -11.01 21.40 -11.30
C ILE A 60 -12.21 22.09 -10.68
N ASN A 61 -12.40 21.97 -9.36
CA ASN A 61 -13.53 22.58 -8.67
C ASN A 61 -13.51 24.10 -8.81
N GLN A 62 -12.34 24.73 -8.70
CA GLN A 62 -12.21 26.17 -8.92
C GLN A 62 -12.58 26.56 -10.36
N ASN A 63 -12.16 25.76 -11.36
CA ASN A 63 -12.57 25.98 -12.74
C ASN A 63 -14.09 25.81 -12.92
N THR A 64 -14.70 24.80 -12.30
CA THR A 64 -16.16 24.61 -12.29
C THR A 64 -16.86 25.83 -11.70
N ASP A 65 -16.42 26.31 -10.54
CA ASP A 65 -17.04 27.47 -9.89
C ASP A 65 -16.91 28.74 -10.74
N ASP A 66 -15.76 28.96 -11.38
CA ASP A 66 -15.57 30.10 -12.29
C ASP A 66 -16.45 29.98 -13.55
N ILE A 67 -16.55 28.79 -14.17
CA ILE A 67 -17.45 28.54 -15.31
C ILE A 67 -18.90 28.92 -14.98
N PHE A 68 -19.40 28.51 -13.82
CA PHE A 68 -20.78 28.76 -13.42
C PHE A 68 -20.99 30.21 -12.97
N ARG A 69 -19.99 30.85 -12.36
CA ARG A 69 -20.02 32.29 -12.07
C ARG A 69 -20.11 33.11 -13.34
N ASP A 70 -19.34 32.74 -14.36
CA ASP A 70 -19.34 33.41 -15.66
C ASP A 70 -20.68 33.27 -16.37
N ARG A 71 -21.23 32.06 -16.37
CA ARG A 71 -22.58 31.82 -16.91
C ARG A 71 -23.63 32.68 -16.20
N TYR A 72 -23.58 32.76 -14.87
CA TYR A 72 -24.48 33.61 -14.09
C TYR A 72 -24.34 35.09 -14.46
N ASN A 73 -23.11 35.60 -14.53
CA ASN A 73 -22.84 36.99 -14.90
C ASN A 73 -23.33 37.32 -16.31
N LEU A 74 -23.13 36.41 -17.28
CA LEU A 74 -23.63 36.57 -18.64
C LEU A 74 -25.15 36.66 -18.69
N LEU A 75 -25.85 35.71 -18.06
CA LEU A 75 -27.32 35.67 -18.06
C LEU A 75 -27.90 36.92 -17.38
N LYS A 76 -27.35 37.31 -16.22
CA LYS A 76 -27.84 38.46 -15.44
C LYS A 76 -27.71 39.79 -16.18
N ASN A 77 -26.65 39.96 -16.97
CA ASN A 77 -26.40 41.19 -17.72
C ASN A 77 -26.96 41.17 -19.16
N THR A 78 -27.67 40.09 -19.54
CA THR A 78 -28.31 40.04 -20.86
C THR A 78 -29.56 40.92 -20.87
N PRO A 79 -29.65 41.96 -21.72
CA PRO A 79 -30.82 42.83 -21.77
C PRO A 79 -32.02 42.09 -22.35
N THR A 80 -33.20 42.35 -21.79
CA THR A 80 -34.47 41.73 -22.22
C THR A 80 -35.46 42.81 -22.62
N LYS A 81 -36.13 42.60 -23.77
CA LYS A 81 -37.04 43.57 -24.38
C LYS A 81 -38.51 43.29 -24.08
N ASN A 82 -38.82 42.06 -23.67
CA ASN A 82 -40.17 41.60 -23.40
C ASN A 82 -40.19 40.50 -22.32
N THR A 83 -41.39 40.16 -21.87
CA THR A 83 -41.63 39.16 -20.82
C THR A 83 -41.11 37.78 -21.19
N ASN A 84 -41.23 37.36 -22.45
CA ASN A 84 -40.77 36.03 -22.90
C ASN A 84 -39.24 35.93 -22.84
N GLU A 85 -38.53 36.98 -23.25
CA GLU A 85 -37.06 37.06 -23.13
C GLU A 85 -36.60 37.01 -21.67
N LYS A 86 -37.30 37.70 -20.76
CA LYS A 86 -37.01 37.63 -19.32
C LYS A 86 -37.23 36.22 -18.76
N GLN A 87 -38.36 35.60 -19.05
CA GLN A 87 -38.66 34.23 -18.60
C GLN A 87 -37.66 33.20 -19.16
N TYR A 88 -37.18 33.40 -20.38
CA TYR A 88 -36.15 32.56 -20.98
C TYR A 88 -34.82 32.67 -20.21
N ILE A 89 -34.36 33.89 -19.88
CA ILE A 89 -33.15 34.09 -19.08
C ILE A 89 -33.31 33.51 -17.66
N ASP A 90 -34.46 33.73 -17.02
CA ASP A 90 -34.76 33.17 -15.69
C ASP A 90 -34.72 31.62 -15.72
N ALA A 91 -35.25 31.00 -16.78
CA ALA A 91 -35.21 29.56 -16.98
C ALA A 91 -33.77 29.03 -17.18
N LEU A 92 -32.93 29.74 -17.95
CA LEU A 92 -31.51 29.40 -18.13
C LEU A 92 -30.72 29.53 -16.82
N GLU A 93 -31.02 30.53 -15.99
CA GLU A 93 -30.39 30.66 -14.67
C GLU A 93 -30.76 29.47 -13.78
N ALA A 94 -32.06 29.12 -13.72
CA ALA A 94 -32.53 27.99 -12.96
C ALA A 94 -31.90 26.67 -13.44
N GLN A 95 -31.84 26.45 -14.76
CA GLN A 95 -31.17 25.28 -15.36
C GLN A 95 -29.70 25.22 -14.94
N SER A 96 -28.96 26.31 -15.06
CA SER A 96 -27.56 26.40 -14.66
C SER A 96 -27.35 26.05 -13.17
N ARG A 97 -28.23 26.54 -12.29
CA ARG A 97 -28.19 26.21 -10.86
C ARG A 97 -28.47 24.74 -10.60
N ILE A 98 -29.40 24.13 -11.34
CA ILE A 98 -29.69 22.70 -11.24
C ILE A 98 -28.50 21.88 -11.71
N ASP A 99 -27.91 22.22 -12.87
CA ASP A 99 -26.74 21.52 -13.43
C ASP A 99 -25.58 21.41 -12.43
N ILE A 100 -25.22 22.53 -11.78
CA ILE A 100 -24.12 22.53 -10.80
C ILE A 100 -24.48 21.75 -9.54
N LEU A 101 -25.74 21.80 -9.08
CA LEU A 101 -26.18 21.04 -7.92
C LEU A 101 -26.18 19.54 -8.20
N GLU A 102 -26.66 19.11 -9.37
CA GLU A 102 -26.59 17.72 -9.79
C GLU A 102 -25.14 17.22 -9.89
N HIS A 103 -24.26 18.02 -10.48
CA HIS A 103 -22.84 17.70 -10.58
C HIS A 103 -22.20 17.54 -9.19
N ARG A 104 -22.42 18.51 -8.29
CA ARG A 104 -21.90 18.48 -6.91
C ARG A 104 -22.46 17.31 -6.12
N SER A 105 -23.74 16.98 -6.28
CA SER A 105 -24.34 15.81 -5.63
C SER A 105 -23.62 14.53 -6.04
N LYS A 106 -23.39 14.32 -7.34
CA LYS A 106 -22.63 13.16 -7.86
C LYS A 106 -21.21 13.11 -7.29
N LEU A 107 -20.52 14.26 -7.27
CA LEU A 107 -19.15 14.34 -6.72
C LEU A 107 -19.08 14.06 -5.21
N ASN A 108 -20.12 14.42 -4.45
CA ASN A 108 -20.20 14.15 -3.02
C ASN A 108 -20.39 12.66 -2.74
N HIS A 109 -21.19 11.96 -3.53
CA HIS A 109 -21.33 10.50 -3.43
C HIS A 109 -19.99 9.79 -3.68
N VAL A 110 -19.30 10.14 -4.77
CA VAL A 110 -17.97 9.58 -5.06
C VAL A 110 -16.97 9.87 -3.93
N MET A 111 -17.04 11.07 -3.33
CA MET A 111 -16.17 11.43 -2.21
C MET A 111 -16.47 10.60 -0.96
N GLN A 112 -17.75 10.34 -0.68
CA GLN A 112 -18.14 9.51 0.44
C GLN A 112 -17.69 8.06 0.25
N GLU A 113 -17.81 7.52 -0.96
CA GLU A 113 -17.27 6.18 -1.29
C GLU A 113 -15.76 6.12 -1.09
N ALA A 114 -15.02 7.13 -1.55
CA ALA A 114 -13.58 7.22 -1.34
C ALA A 114 -13.22 7.27 0.16
N ASN A 115 -13.97 8.02 0.97
CA ASN A 115 -13.77 8.08 2.42
C ASN A 115 -13.99 6.73 3.10
N ILE A 116 -15.01 5.98 2.68
CA ILE A 116 -15.28 4.62 3.18
C ILE A 116 -14.09 3.70 2.86
N MET A 117 -13.59 3.74 1.62
CA MET A 117 -12.42 2.94 1.22
C MET A 117 -11.15 3.33 2.00
N MET A 118 -10.92 4.63 2.22
CA MET A 118 -9.77 5.11 3.01
C MET A 118 -9.86 4.67 4.47
N ALA A 119 -11.05 4.70 5.07
CA ALA A 119 -11.26 4.18 6.43
C ALA A 119 -10.93 2.68 6.51
N ALA A 120 -11.33 1.90 5.51
CA ALA A 120 -11.00 0.49 5.42
C ALA A 120 -9.49 0.25 5.27
N ILE A 121 -8.80 1.04 4.44
CA ILE A 121 -7.33 0.97 4.28
C ILE A 121 -6.62 1.27 5.60
N ASN A 122 -7.06 2.29 6.34
CA ASN A 122 -6.47 2.62 7.64
C ASN A 122 -6.62 1.46 8.63
N ARG A 123 -7.77 0.80 8.64
CA ARG A 123 -7.98 -0.40 9.46
C ARG A 123 -7.03 -1.53 9.07
N GLN A 124 -6.89 -1.83 7.78
CA GLN A 124 -5.96 -2.87 7.31
C GLN A 124 -4.51 -2.56 7.68
N LEU A 125 -4.12 -1.28 7.64
CA LEU A 125 -2.79 -0.87 8.08
C LEU A 125 -2.59 -1.08 9.59
N SER A 126 -3.60 -0.80 10.42
CA SER A 126 -3.56 -1.11 11.85
C SER A 126 -3.41 -2.61 12.11
N GLU A 127 -4.15 -3.45 11.38
CA GLU A 127 -4.06 -4.92 11.50
C GLU A 127 -2.64 -5.42 11.17
N VAL A 128 -1.97 -4.84 10.16
CA VAL A 128 -0.56 -5.16 9.86
C VAL A 128 0.37 -4.74 10.99
N VAL A 129 0.15 -3.57 11.60
CA VAL A 129 0.98 -3.09 12.73
C VAL A 129 0.83 -4.01 13.93
N GLU A 130 -0.40 -4.41 14.27
CA GLU A 130 -0.68 -5.34 15.38
C GLU A 130 0.03 -6.68 15.17
N MET A 131 -0.05 -7.26 13.97
CA MET A 131 0.66 -8.50 13.63
C MET A 131 2.19 -8.38 13.83
N MET A 132 2.77 -7.24 13.46
CA MET A 132 4.22 -7.01 13.65
C MET A 132 4.58 -6.85 15.12
N GLN A 133 3.73 -6.22 15.93
CA GLN A 133 3.92 -6.13 17.37
C GLN A 133 3.87 -7.51 18.03
N GLU A 134 2.88 -8.33 17.69
CA GLU A 134 2.78 -9.71 18.17
C GLU A 134 4.02 -10.54 17.77
N THR A 135 4.51 -10.37 16.54
CA THR A 135 5.73 -11.05 16.07
C THR A 135 6.97 -10.59 16.84
N ASN A 136 7.07 -9.30 17.18
CA ASN A 136 8.16 -8.76 18.00
C ASN A 136 8.13 -9.35 19.42
N ASP A 137 6.95 -9.46 20.03
CA ASP A 137 6.79 -10.05 21.37
C ASP A 137 7.17 -11.54 21.38
N GLN A 138 6.80 -12.27 20.32
CA GLN A 138 7.24 -13.64 20.11
C GLN A 138 8.76 -13.75 19.97
N LEU A 139 9.39 -12.83 19.23
CA LEU A 139 10.85 -12.80 19.06
C LEU A 139 11.57 -12.51 20.39
N ILE A 140 11.08 -11.55 21.18
CA ILE A 140 11.60 -11.27 22.52
C ILE A 140 11.49 -12.52 23.40
N SER A 141 10.33 -13.17 23.40
CA SER A 141 10.09 -14.40 24.17
C SER A 141 10.97 -15.57 23.73
N PHE A 142 11.18 -15.72 22.42
CA PHE A 142 12.11 -16.71 21.87
C PHE A 142 13.54 -16.43 22.32
N ASN A 143 14.00 -15.18 22.23
CA ASN A 143 15.35 -14.80 22.65
C ASN A 143 15.58 -15.06 24.14
N ASN A 144 14.64 -14.68 25.00
CA ASN A 144 14.74 -14.91 26.45
C ASN A 144 14.83 -16.39 26.79
N ARG A 145 13.97 -17.23 26.21
CA ARG A 145 14.03 -18.70 26.42
C ARG A 145 15.36 -19.30 26.00
N ASN A 146 15.95 -18.82 24.90
CA ASN A 146 17.26 -19.31 24.45
C ASN A 146 18.42 -18.78 25.30
N LEU A 147 18.31 -17.58 25.87
CA LEU A 147 19.27 -17.07 26.86
C LEU A 147 19.25 -17.92 28.14
N ASP A 148 18.06 -18.28 28.63
CA ASP A 148 17.92 -19.18 29.77
C ASP A 148 18.54 -20.55 29.47
N LYS A 149 18.24 -21.09 28.27
CA LYS A 149 18.82 -22.37 27.84
C LYS A 149 20.34 -22.31 27.73
N ASN A 150 20.89 -21.23 27.19
CA ASN A 150 22.34 -21.02 27.13
C ASN A 150 22.95 -20.96 28.53
N THR A 151 22.26 -20.33 29.49
CA THR A 151 22.70 -20.28 30.89
C THR A 151 22.73 -21.66 31.53
N GLU A 152 21.70 -22.47 31.31
CA GLU A 152 21.65 -23.88 31.73
C GLU A 152 22.80 -24.69 31.11
N LEU A 153 23.02 -24.56 29.79
CA LEU A 153 24.11 -25.25 29.10
C LEU A 153 25.49 -24.84 29.64
N LEU A 154 25.72 -23.56 29.94
CA LEU A 154 26.97 -23.08 30.54
C LEU A 154 27.22 -23.68 31.93
N GLN A 155 26.17 -23.95 32.71
CA GLN A 155 26.29 -24.64 34.00
C GLN A 155 26.59 -26.13 33.79
N ASN A 156 25.89 -26.77 32.85
CA ASN A 156 26.02 -28.19 32.57
C ASN A 156 27.37 -28.54 31.94
N VAL A 157 27.94 -27.72 31.05
CA VAL A 157 29.27 -27.95 30.44
C VAL A 157 30.40 -27.88 31.46
N LYS A 158 30.21 -27.15 32.58
CA LYS A 158 31.17 -27.12 33.69
C LYS A 158 31.17 -28.41 34.51
N GLN A 159 30.11 -29.20 34.44
CA GLN A 159 30.04 -30.54 35.00
C GLN A 159 30.43 -31.51 33.87
N SER A 160 31.54 -32.26 33.99
CA SER A 160 31.91 -33.21 32.93
C SER A 160 30.71 -34.10 32.57
N PRO A 161 30.40 -34.33 31.28
CA PRO A 161 29.27 -35.17 30.88
C PRO A 161 29.56 -36.63 31.23
N SER A 162 29.36 -36.98 32.50
CA SER A 162 29.42 -38.36 32.97
C SER A 162 28.18 -39.09 32.45
N SER A 163 28.44 -40.06 31.56
CA SER A 163 27.49 -41.04 31.00
C SER A 163 26.22 -40.45 30.36
N VAL A 164 26.36 -39.86 29.16
CA VAL A 164 25.21 -39.68 28.26
C VAL A 164 24.87 -41.04 27.66
N GLU A 165 23.62 -41.48 27.82
CA GLU A 165 23.14 -42.77 27.32
C GLU A 165 22.85 -42.70 25.81
N SER A 166 23.15 -43.77 25.06
CA SER A 166 22.90 -43.83 23.61
C SER A 166 21.43 -43.60 23.25
N GLN A 167 20.49 -44.03 24.10
CA GLN A 167 19.06 -43.80 23.89
C GLN A 167 18.66 -42.31 23.94
N GLN A 168 19.34 -41.51 24.78
CA GLN A 168 19.10 -40.07 24.86
C GLN A 168 19.56 -39.36 23.57
N ILE A 169 20.68 -39.81 22.99
CA ILE A 169 21.20 -39.29 21.71
C ILE A 169 20.22 -39.59 20.58
N SER A 170 19.78 -40.84 20.45
CA SER A 170 18.84 -41.25 19.39
C SER A 170 17.50 -40.51 19.48
N ALA A 171 16.98 -40.28 20.69
CA ALA A 171 15.74 -39.51 20.86
C ALA A 171 15.87 -38.06 20.36
N ILE A 172 17.00 -37.40 20.64
CA ILE A 172 17.28 -36.04 20.14
C ILE A 172 17.43 -36.03 18.62
N GLU A 173 18.14 -37.01 18.05
CA GLU A 173 18.34 -37.13 16.61
C GLU A 173 17.00 -37.35 15.86
N GLU A 174 16.12 -38.19 16.40
CA GLU A 174 14.78 -38.42 15.84
C GLU A 174 13.91 -37.16 15.90
N GLU A 175 13.89 -36.44 17.04
CA GLU A 175 13.15 -35.19 17.19
C GLU A 175 13.66 -34.13 16.21
N ASN A 176 14.98 -33.98 16.10
CA ASN A 176 15.61 -33.02 15.18
C ASN A 176 15.29 -33.35 13.73
N LEU A 177 15.31 -34.62 13.33
CA LEU A 177 14.96 -35.04 11.98
C LEU A 177 13.48 -34.74 11.66
N ALA A 178 12.58 -34.99 12.61
CA ALA A 178 11.15 -34.66 12.44
C ALA A 178 10.94 -33.15 12.29
N ARG A 179 11.60 -32.34 13.12
CA ARG A 179 11.54 -30.87 13.05
C ARG A 179 12.13 -30.34 11.74
N LEU A 180 13.25 -30.91 11.28
CA LEU A 180 13.89 -30.52 10.02
C LEU A 180 13.00 -30.78 8.81
N LYS A 181 12.32 -31.93 8.76
CA LYS A 181 11.35 -32.23 7.69
C LYS A 181 10.21 -31.21 7.65
N LYS A 182 9.70 -30.81 8.81
CA LYS A 182 8.66 -29.77 8.89
C LYS A 182 9.19 -28.42 8.38
N LEU A 183 10.37 -28.00 8.83
CA LEU A 183 11.01 -26.75 8.38
C LEU A 183 11.24 -26.71 6.87
N GLN A 184 11.55 -27.85 6.25
CA GLN A 184 11.71 -27.94 4.79
C GLN A 184 10.39 -27.66 4.06
N VAL A 185 9.28 -28.23 4.53
CA VAL A 185 7.95 -27.97 3.97
C VAL A 185 7.57 -26.51 4.14
N ASP A 186 7.71 -25.98 5.37
CA ASP A 186 7.39 -24.58 5.68
C ASP A 186 8.22 -23.60 4.82
N ALA A 187 9.51 -23.89 4.60
CA ALA A 187 10.39 -23.08 3.75
C ALA A 187 9.94 -23.09 2.28
N MET A 188 9.59 -24.25 1.73
CA MET A 188 9.08 -24.37 0.36
C MET A 188 7.76 -23.63 0.15
N GLU A 189 6.84 -23.73 1.13
CA GLU A 189 5.56 -23.00 1.08
C GLU A 189 5.77 -21.49 1.13
N LEU A 190 6.70 -21.02 1.97
CA LEU A 190 7.06 -19.61 2.05
C LEU A 190 7.67 -19.12 0.73
N GLU A 191 8.61 -19.84 0.12
CA GLU A 191 9.20 -19.49 -1.17
C GLU A 191 8.14 -19.32 -2.26
N LYS A 192 7.14 -20.21 -2.30
CA LYS A 192 6.02 -20.10 -3.24
C LYS A 192 5.19 -18.84 -2.97
N SER A 193 4.84 -18.59 -1.71
CA SER A 193 4.08 -17.40 -1.33
C SER A 193 4.84 -16.10 -1.66
N ILE A 194 6.16 -16.09 -1.48
CA ILE A 194 7.04 -14.97 -1.84
C ILE A 194 6.94 -14.69 -3.35
N ALA A 195 7.02 -15.73 -4.19
CA ALA A 195 6.92 -15.58 -5.64
C ALA A 195 5.57 -14.97 -6.08
N ASP A 196 4.47 -15.39 -5.46
CA ASP A 196 3.14 -14.86 -5.74
C ASP A 196 3.04 -13.37 -5.39
N VAL A 197 3.57 -12.97 -4.22
CA VAL A 197 3.59 -11.57 -3.78
C VAL A 197 4.47 -10.70 -4.67
N VAL A 198 5.63 -11.21 -5.13
CA VAL A 198 6.49 -10.50 -6.11
C VAL A 198 5.69 -10.17 -7.37
N HIS A 199 5.02 -11.16 -7.93
CA HIS A 199 4.25 -10.99 -9.17
C HIS A 199 3.17 -9.91 -9.02
N VAL A 200 2.38 -9.99 -7.94
CA VAL A 200 1.34 -8.99 -7.66
C VAL A 200 1.93 -7.61 -7.43
N THR A 201 3.06 -7.51 -6.73
CA THR A 201 3.73 -6.23 -6.42
C THR A 201 4.22 -5.53 -7.69
N HIS A 202 4.77 -6.28 -8.65
CA HIS A 202 5.19 -5.71 -9.93
C HIS A 202 4.00 -5.27 -10.79
N ALA A 203 2.96 -6.09 -10.91
CA ALA A 203 1.76 -5.74 -11.65
C ALA A 203 1.09 -4.48 -11.07
N ASN A 204 1.04 -4.37 -9.74
CA ASN A 204 0.57 -3.17 -9.06
C ASN A 204 1.42 -1.94 -9.41
N ARG A 205 2.75 -2.07 -9.42
CA ARG A 205 3.65 -0.96 -9.75
C ARG A 205 3.37 -0.39 -11.14
N GLU A 206 3.18 -1.24 -12.14
CA GLU A 206 2.86 -0.77 -13.49
C GLU A 206 1.56 0.04 -13.54
N ALA A 207 0.52 -0.44 -12.85
CA ALA A 207 -0.75 0.27 -12.76
C ALA A 207 -0.61 1.61 -12.02
N ILE A 208 0.23 1.67 -10.98
CA ILE A 208 0.50 2.90 -10.22
C ILE A 208 1.20 3.94 -11.11
N LEU A 209 2.22 3.54 -11.87
CA LEU A 209 2.94 4.46 -12.76
C LEU A 209 2.06 4.98 -13.90
N LYS A 210 1.15 4.15 -14.42
CA LYS A 210 0.13 4.61 -15.40
C LYS A 210 -0.76 5.70 -14.82
N ARG A 211 -1.16 5.59 -13.54
CA ARG A 211 -1.95 6.63 -12.85
C ARG A 211 -1.15 7.91 -12.63
N THR A 212 0.15 7.80 -12.35
CA THR A 212 1.04 8.97 -12.22
C THR A 212 1.05 9.80 -13.51
N LYS A 213 1.29 9.15 -14.64
CA LYS A 213 1.27 9.82 -15.95
C LYS A 213 -0.11 10.41 -16.29
N HIS A 214 -1.18 9.72 -15.92
CA HIS A 214 -2.53 10.23 -16.08
C HIS A 214 -2.74 11.52 -15.28
N ASN A 215 -2.36 11.54 -14.00
CA ASN A 215 -2.49 12.72 -13.13
C ASN A 215 -1.71 13.93 -13.67
N GLU A 216 -0.53 13.71 -14.24
CA GLU A 216 0.26 14.76 -14.90
C GLU A 216 -0.45 15.30 -16.15
N THR A 217 -0.97 14.40 -16.99
CA THR A 217 -1.70 14.78 -18.20
C THR A 217 -2.96 15.58 -17.86
N SER A 218 -3.73 15.12 -16.87
CA SER A 218 -4.91 15.85 -16.38
C SER A 218 -4.54 17.23 -15.85
N ARG A 219 -3.41 17.38 -15.16
CA ARG A 219 -2.96 18.68 -14.67
C ARG A 219 -2.75 19.68 -15.80
N THR A 220 -2.14 19.26 -16.90
CA THR A 220 -1.99 20.12 -18.09
C THR A 220 -3.34 20.58 -18.64
N GLN A 221 -4.29 19.65 -18.81
CA GLN A 221 -5.64 19.95 -19.32
C GLN A 221 -6.42 20.91 -18.40
N ILE A 222 -6.25 20.77 -17.08
CA ILE A 222 -6.87 21.66 -16.09
C ILE A 222 -6.34 23.08 -16.22
N LEU A 223 -5.03 23.24 -16.45
CA LEU A 223 -4.40 24.55 -16.64
C LEU A 223 -4.77 25.16 -18.00
N GLU A 224 -4.93 24.35 -19.05
CA GLU A 224 -5.46 24.82 -20.34
C GLU A 224 -6.89 25.35 -20.18
N THR A 225 -7.75 24.61 -19.47
CA THR A 225 -9.11 25.06 -19.12
C THR A 225 -9.06 26.38 -18.36
N ARG A 226 -8.13 26.52 -17.40
CA ARG A 226 -7.94 27.76 -16.64
C ARG A 226 -7.60 28.94 -17.54
N LYS A 227 -6.72 28.73 -18.52
CA LYS A 227 -6.34 29.77 -19.48
C LYS A 227 -7.53 30.21 -20.33
N HIS A 228 -8.31 29.26 -20.83
CA HIS A 228 -9.55 29.58 -21.55
C HIS A 228 -10.55 30.37 -20.71
N LEU A 229 -10.68 30.05 -19.42
CA LEU A 229 -11.52 30.81 -18.50
C LEU A 229 -11.03 32.26 -18.31
N ALA A 230 -9.72 32.47 -18.22
CA ALA A 230 -9.16 33.82 -18.15
C ALA A 230 -9.50 34.65 -19.40
N ASP A 231 -9.43 34.05 -20.60
CA ASP A 231 -9.79 34.72 -21.85
C ASP A 231 -11.31 35.02 -21.89
N GLN A 232 -12.15 34.09 -21.41
CA GLN A 232 -13.60 34.29 -21.32
C GLN A 232 -13.97 35.39 -20.32
N HIS A 233 -13.33 35.45 -19.15
CA HIS A 233 -13.54 36.52 -18.17
C HIS A 233 -13.36 37.91 -18.80
N LEU A 234 -12.29 38.09 -19.60
CA LEU A 234 -12.01 39.38 -20.27
C LEU A 234 -13.08 39.74 -21.32
N GLN A 235 -13.70 38.76 -21.97
CA GLN A 235 -14.79 39.00 -22.91
C GLN A 235 -16.07 39.40 -22.16
N ILE A 236 -16.37 38.74 -21.05
CA ILE A 236 -17.52 39.04 -20.20
C ILE A 236 -17.39 40.43 -19.60
N GLU A 237 -16.22 40.81 -19.10
CA GLU A 237 -15.95 42.15 -18.55
C GLU A 237 -16.30 43.26 -19.54
N LYS A 238 -15.90 43.10 -20.82
CA LYS A 238 -16.23 44.05 -21.89
C LYS A 238 -17.73 44.17 -22.16
N LEU A 239 -18.50 43.10 -21.93
CA LEU A 239 -19.94 43.10 -22.12
C LEU A 239 -20.69 43.72 -20.93
N ILE A 240 -20.10 43.71 -19.74
CA ILE A 240 -20.70 44.27 -18.51
C ILE A 240 -20.34 45.75 -18.33
N GLY A 241 -19.15 46.16 -18.81
CA GLY A 241 -18.67 47.55 -18.73
C GLY A 241 -19.14 48.50 -19.82
N ALA A 242 -19.98 48.03 -20.75
CA ALA A 242 -20.59 48.81 -21.84
C ALA A 242 -22.09 49.02 -21.58
#